data_AF-A0A016ASI3-F1
#
_entry.id   AF-A0A016ASI3-F1
#
_cell.length_a   1.000
_cell.length_b   1.000
_cell.length_c   1.000
_cell.angle_alpha   90.00
_cell.angle_beta   90.00
_cell.angle_gamma   90.00
#
_symmetry.space_group_name_H-M   'P 1'
#
loop_
_entity.id
_entity.type
_entity.pdbx_description
1 polymer ?
#
loop_
_entity_poly.entity_id
_entity_poly.type
_entity_poly.pdbx_seq_one_letter_code
_entity_poly.pdbx_strand_id
1 'polypeptide(L)'
;MPSIEEQIEDLAKRELDKYRVEYYGKTQVLTNEIKEALKKAPSKGGGSGNNFPDIQVLLKTPSMRHIPVMIEVKGTKGDLVKFNEANEVANVDETGKKLYNNIKKYAVNGAIHYAESIITYTESYDESIAIGINGYKEGNKVITEYGVYYLASKH
;
A
#
# COMPACT_ATOMS: atom_id res chain seq x y z
N MET A 1 -12.52 -20.16 1.48
CA MET A 1 -11.64 -20.45 0.32
C MET A 1 -10.22 -20.05 0.69
N PRO A 2 -9.19 -20.76 0.22
CA PRO A 2 -7.81 -20.36 0.48
C PRO A 2 -7.52 -19.00 -0.16
N SER A 3 -6.60 -18.26 0.45
CA SER A 3 -6.11 -17.01 -0.12
C SER A 3 -5.43 -17.27 -1.47
N ILE A 4 -5.57 -16.33 -2.40
CA ILE A 4 -4.87 -16.33 -3.70
C ILE A 4 -3.88 -15.16 -3.82
N GLU A 5 -3.37 -14.65 -2.69
CA GLU A 5 -2.58 -13.41 -2.61
C GLU A 5 -1.38 -13.40 -3.57
N GLU A 6 -0.59 -14.47 -3.60
CA GLU A 6 0.56 -14.60 -4.52
C GLU A 6 0.12 -14.50 -5.99
N GLN A 7 -1.01 -15.10 -6.36
CA GLN A 7 -1.56 -15.01 -7.71
C GLN A 7 -1.96 -13.56 -8.06
N ILE A 8 -2.52 -12.82 -7.11
CA ILE A 8 -2.89 -11.42 -7.30
C ILE A 8 -1.65 -10.53 -7.38
N GLU A 9 -0.62 -10.78 -6.56
CA GLU A 9 0.65 -10.06 -6.60
C GLU A 9 1.34 -10.24 -7.97
N ASP A 10 1.34 -11.46 -8.50
CA ASP A 10 1.88 -11.76 -9.84
C ASP A 10 1.05 -11.12 -10.97
N LEU A 11 -0.27 -11.02 -10.82
CA LEU A 11 -1.12 -10.30 -11.79
C LEU A 11 -0.81 -8.80 -11.78
N ALA A 12 -0.68 -8.20 -10.60
CA ALA A 12 -0.33 -6.79 -10.45
C ALA A 12 1.04 -6.47 -11.09
N LYS A 13 2.06 -7.30 -10.83
CA LYS A 13 3.38 -7.17 -11.46
C LYS A 13 3.31 -7.26 -12.99
N ARG A 14 2.56 -8.23 -13.53
CA ARG A 14 2.34 -8.35 -14.98
C ARG A 14 1.63 -7.14 -15.59
N GLU A 15 0.71 -6.51 -14.87
CA GLU A 15 0.09 -5.26 -15.32
C GLU A 15 1.12 -4.13 -15.39
N LEU A 16 1.98 -3.99 -14.39
CA LEU A 16 3.08 -3.00 -14.40
C LEU A 16 4.05 -3.25 -15.57
N ASP A 17 4.45 -4.51 -15.79
CA ASP A 17 5.31 -4.91 -16.92
C ASP A 17 4.68 -4.56 -18.28
N LYS A 18 3.38 -4.85 -18.45
CA LYS A 18 2.64 -4.54 -19.68
C LYS A 18 2.71 -3.07 -20.04
N TYR A 19 2.68 -2.19 -19.04
CA TYR A 19 2.80 -0.75 -19.21
C TYR A 19 4.24 -0.23 -19.07
N ARG A 20 5.23 -1.11 -18.93
CA ARG A 20 6.65 -0.79 -18.76
C ARG A 20 6.91 0.13 -17.57
N VAL A 21 6.16 -0.08 -16.49
CA VAL A 21 6.34 0.63 -15.22
C VAL A 21 7.36 -0.15 -14.40
N GLU A 22 8.51 0.46 -14.15
CA GLU A 22 9.53 -0.12 -13.27
C GLU A 22 9.02 -0.22 -11.83
N TYR A 23 9.21 -1.38 -11.20
CA TYR A 23 8.75 -1.65 -9.85
C TYR A 23 9.78 -2.44 -9.04
N TYR A 24 9.63 -2.39 -7.72
CA TYR A 24 10.53 -2.95 -6.74
C TYR A 24 9.71 -3.81 -5.76
N GLY A 25 10.09 -5.07 -5.58
CA GLY A 25 9.44 -5.95 -4.60
C GLY A 25 9.85 -5.68 -3.16
N LYS A 26 9.27 -6.42 -2.21
CA LYS A 26 9.50 -6.35 -0.75
C LYS A 26 10.96 -6.21 -0.31
N THR A 27 11.89 -6.91 -0.99
CA THR A 27 13.31 -6.98 -0.61
C THR A 27 14.19 -5.99 -1.38
N GLN A 28 13.64 -5.32 -2.38
CA GLN A 28 14.38 -4.38 -3.21
C GLN A 28 14.26 -2.96 -2.65
N VAL A 29 15.32 -2.18 -2.82
CA VAL A 29 15.40 -0.80 -2.33
C VAL A 29 15.01 0.15 -3.45
N LEU A 30 13.89 0.86 -3.29
CA LEU A 30 13.46 1.89 -4.24
C LEU A 30 14.40 3.11 -4.18
N THR A 31 14.57 3.69 -2.98
CA THR A 31 15.61 4.67 -2.65
C THR A 31 16.06 4.47 -1.20
N ASN A 32 17.24 4.94 -0.83
CA ASN A 32 17.71 4.86 0.55
C ASN A 32 16.83 5.68 1.51
N GLU A 33 16.34 6.83 1.07
CA GLU A 33 15.46 7.68 1.88
C GLU A 33 14.12 6.98 2.18
N ILE A 34 13.48 6.40 1.16
CA ILE A 34 12.24 5.62 1.31
C ILE A 34 12.45 4.42 2.23
N LYS A 35 13.58 3.71 2.07
CA LYS A 35 13.93 2.57 2.92
C LYS A 35 14.04 2.98 4.40
N GLU A 36 14.75 4.06 4.70
CA GLU A 36 14.88 4.51 6.09
C GLU A 36 13.57 5.07 6.65
N ALA A 37 12.73 5.72 5.83
CA ALA A 37 11.38 6.13 6.23
C ALA A 37 10.49 4.95 6.62
N LEU A 38 10.45 3.89 5.79
CA LEU A 38 9.70 2.66 6.07
C LEU A 38 10.21 1.94 7.32
N LYS A 39 11.51 2.01 7.60
CA LYS A 39 12.14 1.43 8.80
C LYS A 39 11.90 2.24 10.07
N LYS A 40 11.80 3.57 9.98
CA LYS A 40 11.53 4.47 11.11
C LYS A 40 10.07 4.41 11.56
N ALA A 41 9.15 4.20 10.62
CA ALA A 41 7.73 4.10 10.90
C ALA A 41 7.36 2.88 11.78
N PRO A 42 6.30 2.96 12.60
CA PRO A 42 5.77 1.80 13.30
C PRO A 42 5.45 0.66 12.33
N SER A 43 5.74 -0.57 12.72
CA SER A 43 5.33 -1.73 11.91
C SER A 43 3.81 -1.82 11.79
N LYS A 44 3.30 -2.48 10.75
CA LYS A 44 1.86 -2.78 10.60
C LYS A 44 1.20 -3.48 11.79
N GLY A 45 2.00 -4.13 12.65
CA GLY A 45 1.52 -4.81 13.86
C GLY A 45 1.59 -3.97 15.14
N GLY A 46 2.12 -2.74 15.09
CA GLY A 46 2.17 -1.84 16.25
C GLY A 46 3.39 -1.96 17.16
N GLY A 47 4.48 -2.58 16.69
CA GLY A 47 5.76 -2.68 17.39
C GLY A 47 6.95 -2.17 16.59
N SER A 48 8.16 -2.38 17.11
CA SER A 48 9.42 -2.11 16.42
C SER A 48 9.64 -3.12 15.29
N GLY A 49 9.80 -2.64 14.07
CA GLY A 49 10.03 -3.50 12.91
C GLY A 49 9.99 -2.71 11.60
N ASN A 50 10.61 -3.27 10.56
CA ASN A 50 10.64 -2.67 9.23
C ASN A 50 9.31 -2.88 8.51
N ASN A 51 8.84 -1.85 7.81
CA ASN A 51 7.70 -1.95 6.90
C ASN A 51 8.13 -2.44 5.51
N PHE A 52 7.37 -3.36 4.91
CA PHE A 52 7.65 -3.95 3.60
C PHE A 52 6.40 -3.96 2.72
N PRO A 53 6.18 -2.92 1.91
CA PRO A 53 5.17 -2.96 0.85
C PRO A 53 5.41 -4.13 -0.10
N ASP A 54 4.34 -4.75 -0.60
CA ASP A 54 4.45 -5.88 -1.52
C ASP A 54 5.14 -5.46 -2.82
N ILE A 55 4.72 -4.31 -3.35
CA ILE A 55 5.28 -3.69 -4.56
C ILE A 55 5.46 -2.18 -4.31
N GLN A 56 6.55 -1.63 -4.80
CA GLN A 56 6.90 -0.22 -4.71
C GLN A 56 7.19 0.31 -6.13
N VAL A 57 6.72 1.52 -6.43
CA VAL A 57 6.99 2.21 -7.70
C VAL A 57 7.39 3.66 -7.39
N LEU A 58 8.32 4.22 -8.16
CA LEU A 58 8.59 5.66 -8.16
C LEU A 58 8.04 6.26 -9.46
N LEU A 59 6.82 6.79 -9.41
CA LEU A 59 6.16 7.36 -10.57
C LEU A 59 6.84 8.68 -10.95
N LYS A 60 7.29 8.79 -12.20
CA LYS A 60 7.87 10.02 -12.76
C LYS A 60 6.87 10.67 -13.70
N THR A 61 6.44 11.88 -13.35
CA THR A 61 5.53 12.66 -14.20
C THR A 61 6.32 13.48 -15.24
N PRO A 62 5.70 13.89 -16.35
CA PRO A 62 6.33 14.79 -17.32
C PRO A 62 6.77 16.13 -16.71
N SER A 63 6.08 16.59 -15.66
CA SER A 63 6.44 17.78 -14.89
C SER A 63 7.52 17.52 -13.83
N MET A 64 8.28 16.43 -13.96
CA MET A 64 9.42 16.06 -13.10
C MET A 64 9.06 15.79 -11.62
N ARG A 65 7.78 15.59 -11.29
CA ARG A 65 7.39 15.08 -9.96
C ARG A 65 7.75 13.62 -9.84
N HIS A 66 8.27 13.25 -8.68
CA HIS A 66 8.61 11.88 -8.30
C HIS A 66 7.66 11.46 -7.18
N ILE A 67 6.72 10.56 -7.48
CA ILE A 67 5.64 10.19 -6.54
C ILE A 67 5.86 8.74 -6.12
N PRO A 68 6.24 8.46 -4.87
CA PRO A 68 6.31 7.11 -4.34
C PRO A 68 4.92 6.48 -4.31
N VAL A 69 4.80 5.28 -4.88
CA VAL A 69 3.58 4.49 -4.89
C VAL A 69 3.81 3.22 -4.09
N MET A 70 3.07 3.06 -3.00
CA MET A 70 3.12 1.89 -2.12
C MET A 70 1.92 0.99 -2.42
N ILE A 71 2.19 -0.25 -2.79
CA ILE A 71 1.16 -1.21 -3.17
C ILE A 71 1.13 -2.36 -2.16
N GLU A 72 -0.07 -2.68 -1.70
CA GLU A 72 -0.36 -3.84 -0.85
C GLU A 72 -1.37 -4.75 -1.53
N VAL A 73 -1.16 -6.06 -1.42
CA VAL A 73 -1.95 -7.11 -2.02
C VAL A 73 -2.57 -8.00 -0.94
N LYS A 74 -3.82 -8.40 -1.15
CA LYS A 74 -4.54 -9.41 -0.36
C LYS A 74 -5.21 -10.40 -1.30
N GLY A 75 -5.50 -11.60 -0.79
CA GLY A 75 -6.03 -12.71 -1.58
C GLY A 75 -7.33 -13.32 -1.06
N THR A 76 -8.04 -12.63 -0.16
CA THR A 76 -9.24 -13.16 0.50
C THR A 76 -10.42 -12.23 0.29
N LYS A 77 -11.58 -12.81 -0.05
CA LYS A 77 -12.81 -12.04 -0.28
C LYS A 77 -13.14 -11.16 0.94
N GLY A 78 -13.30 -9.86 0.70
CA GLY A 78 -13.61 -8.86 1.73
C GLY A 78 -12.41 -8.17 2.36
N ASP A 79 -11.17 -8.52 1.98
CA ASP A 79 -9.95 -7.94 2.56
C ASP A 79 -9.39 -6.74 1.76
N LEU A 80 -10.20 -6.10 0.90
CA LEU A 80 -9.78 -4.90 0.17
C LEU A 80 -9.55 -3.71 1.10
N VAL A 81 -10.57 -3.34 1.89
CA VAL A 81 -10.58 -2.10 2.68
C VAL A 81 -11.55 -2.22 3.85
N LYS A 82 -11.19 -1.60 4.97
CA LYS A 82 -12.11 -1.37 6.10
C LYS A 82 -12.37 0.12 6.25
N PHE A 83 -13.64 0.48 6.16
CA PHE A 83 -14.13 1.82 6.43
C PHE A 83 -14.65 1.97 7.86
N ASN A 84 -14.64 3.20 8.38
CA ASN A 84 -15.34 3.62 9.60
C ASN A 84 -16.81 3.97 9.25
N GLU A 85 -17.59 4.40 10.25
CA GLU A 85 -19.00 4.77 10.05
C GLU A 85 -19.17 6.02 9.17
N ALA A 86 -18.15 6.87 9.08
CA ALA A 86 -18.11 8.03 8.19
C ALA A 86 -17.65 7.67 6.75
N ASN A 87 -17.47 6.38 6.44
CA ASN A 87 -17.00 5.89 5.15
C ASN A 87 -15.56 6.34 4.79
N GLU A 88 -14.74 6.61 5.80
CA GLU A 88 -13.31 6.90 5.66
C GLU A 88 -12.49 5.64 5.98
N VAL A 89 -11.26 5.53 5.46
CA VAL A 89 -10.42 4.36 5.72
C VAL A 89 -10.06 4.28 7.21
N ALA A 90 -10.47 3.21 7.88
CA ALA A 90 -10.35 3.04 9.32
C ALA A 90 -8.94 2.60 9.77
N ASN A 91 -7.96 3.47 9.60
CA ASN A 91 -6.59 3.27 10.11
C ASN A 91 -6.38 3.78 11.54
N VAL A 92 -7.27 4.64 12.02
CA VAL A 92 -7.31 5.14 13.40
C VAL A 92 -8.72 5.03 13.96
N ASP A 93 -8.84 4.94 15.29
CA ASP A 93 -10.12 5.11 15.98
C ASP A 93 -10.45 6.60 16.20
N GLU A 94 -11.59 6.86 16.83
CA GLU A 94 -12.08 8.22 17.14
C GLU A 94 -11.10 9.04 18.02
N THR A 95 -10.17 8.38 18.71
CA THR A 95 -9.14 9.03 19.54
C THR A 95 -7.83 9.26 18.78
N GLY A 96 -7.76 8.85 17.51
CA GLY A 96 -6.56 8.93 16.68
C GLY A 96 -5.58 7.76 16.89
N LYS A 97 -5.94 6.75 17.70
CA LYS A 97 -5.07 5.60 17.95
C LYS A 97 -5.10 4.65 16.76
N LYS A 98 -3.91 4.21 16.32
CA LYS A 98 -3.76 3.30 15.16
C LYS A 98 -4.47 1.96 15.38
N LEU A 99 -5.25 1.55 14.37
CA LEU A 99 -5.97 0.28 14.29
C LEU A 99 -5.13 -0.75 13.53
N TYR A 100 -4.06 -1.25 14.15
CA TYR A 100 -3.10 -2.17 13.51
C TYR A 100 -3.73 -3.46 12.96
N ASN A 101 -4.80 -3.96 13.57
CA ASN A 101 -5.55 -5.09 13.03
C ASN A 101 -6.13 -4.79 11.64
N ASN A 102 -6.62 -3.57 11.41
CA ASN A 102 -7.11 -3.14 10.10
C ASN A 102 -5.95 -2.94 9.12
N ILE A 103 -4.90 -2.24 9.55
CA ILE A 103 -3.70 -1.95 8.75
C ILE A 103 -3.04 -3.25 8.23
N LYS A 104 -3.02 -4.30 9.06
CA LYS A 104 -2.47 -5.61 8.67
C LYS A 104 -3.43 -6.41 7.78
N LYS A 105 -4.73 -6.35 8.05
CA LYS A 105 -5.71 -7.22 7.40
C LYS A 105 -6.11 -6.75 6.01
N TYR A 106 -6.33 -5.45 5.82
CA TYR A 106 -6.93 -4.93 4.60
C TYR A 106 -5.90 -4.27 3.69
N ALA A 107 -5.99 -4.51 2.38
CA ALA A 107 -5.00 -4.06 1.39
C ALA A 107 -4.84 -2.54 1.40
N VAL A 108 -5.95 -1.79 1.23
CA VAL A 108 -5.96 -0.32 1.20
C VAL A 108 -5.41 0.27 2.50
N ASN A 109 -5.86 -0.26 3.64
CA ASN A 109 -5.42 0.21 4.96
C ASN A 109 -3.90 0.06 5.12
N GLY A 110 -3.35 -1.07 4.69
CA GLY A 110 -1.91 -1.35 4.69
C GLY A 110 -1.13 -0.44 3.74
N ALA A 111 -1.62 -0.23 2.52
CA ALA A 111 -0.99 0.65 1.55
C ALA A 111 -0.96 2.12 2.03
N ILE A 112 -2.06 2.61 2.62
CA ILE A 112 -2.12 3.97 3.20
C ILE A 112 -1.12 4.12 4.34
N HIS A 113 -0.99 3.13 5.23
CA HIS A 113 0.01 3.18 6.30
C HIS A 113 1.44 3.36 5.76
N TYR A 114 1.78 2.70 4.66
CA TYR A 114 3.07 2.90 4.01
C TYR A 114 3.21 4.27 3.36
N ALA A 115 2.21 4.70 2.57
CA ALA A 115 2.22 6.01 1.92
C ALA A 115 2.31 7.17 2.93
N GLU A 116 1.57 7.10 4.05
CA GLU A 116 1.68 8.06 5.16
C GLU A 116 3.08 8.06 5.78
N SER A 117 3.71 6.90 5.91
CA SER A 117 5.07 6.77 6.43
C SER A 117 6.09 7.47 5.53
N ILE A 118 5.91 7.41 4.21
CA ILE A 118 6.75 8.14 3.26
C ILE A 118 6.64 9.65 3.51
N ILE A 119 5.42 10.19 3.49
CA ILE A 119 5.19 11.63 3.69
C ILE A 119 5.69 12.10 5.06
N THR A 120 5.58 11.25 6.09
CA THR A 120 5.94 11.62 7.47
C THR A 120 7.45 11.60 7.72
N TYR A 121 8.17 10.66 7.11
CA TYR A 121 9.56 10.36 7.49
C TYR A 121 10.59 10.61 6.39
N THR A 122 10.18 11.06 5.21
CA THR A 122 11.07 11.57 4.17
C THR A 122 11.08 13.09 4.17
N GLU A 123 12.15 13.69 3.65
CA GLU A 123 12.23 15.15 3.43
C GLU A 123 11.86 15.50 1.99
N SER A 124 12.09 14.57 1.05
CA SER A 124 11.90 14.82 -0.39
C SER A 124 10.47 14.63 -0.92
N TYR A 125 9.58 14.00 -0.15
CA TYR A 125 8.25 13.63 -0.63
C TYR A 125 7.15 14.19 0.29
N ASP A 126 6.36 15.12 -0.23
CA ASP A 126 5.14 15.66 0.38
C ASP A 126 3.87 14.96 -0.14
N GLU A 127 4.01 14.13 -1.18
CA GLU A 127 2.93 13.35 -1.78
C GLU A 127 3.30 11.86 -1.95
N SER A 128 2.30 10.99 -1.90
CA SER A 128 2.44 9.55 -2.16
C SER A 128 1.12 8.95 -2.64
N ILE A 129 1.19 7.84 -3.36
CA ILE A 129 0.00 7.07 -3.77
C ILE A 129 -0.02 5.74 -3.02
N ALA A 130 -1.17 5.41 -2.43
CA ALA A 130 -1.45 4.09 -1.86
C ALA A 130 -2.36 3.30 -2.81
N ILE A 131 -1.97 2.07 -3.14
CA ILE A 131 -2.80 1.14 -3.92
C ILE A 131 -3.01 -0.13 -3.10
N GLY A 132 -4.25 -0.38 -2.69
CA GLY A 132 -4.66 -1.69 -2.18
C GLY A 132 -5.24 -2.53 -3.32
N ILE A 133 -4.76 -3.74 -3.47
CA ILE A 133 -5.27 -4.73 -4.43
C ILE A 133 -5.76 -5.93 -3.63
N ASN A 134 -6.97 -6.40 -3.92
CA ASN A 134 -7.46 -7.66 -3.38
C ASN A 134 -7.94 -8.56 -4.51
N GLY A 135 -7.94 -9.86 -4.29
CA GLY A 135 -8.64 -10.76 -5.20
C GLY A 135 -9.02 -12.08 -4.57
N TYR A 136 -10.00 -12.75 -5.17
CA TYR A 136 -10.52 -14.03 -4.70
C TYR A 136 -11.17 -14.80 -5.85
N LYS A 137 -11.40 -16.09 -5.63
CA LYS A 137 -12.12 -16.92 -6.59
C LYS A 137 -13.63 -16.86 -6.36
N GLU A 138 -14.38 -16.72 -7.43
CA GLU A 138 -15.81 -17.03 -7.50
C GLU A 138 -16.04 -18.10 -8.56
N GLY A 139 -16.20 -19.34 -8.11
CA GLY A 139 -16.11 -20.51 -8.99
C GLY A 139 -14.74 -20.59 -9.66
N ASN A 140 -14.72 -20.59 -10.99
CA ASN A 140 -13.49 -20.63 -11.80
C ASN A 140 -12.94 -19.25 -12.18
N LYS A 141 -13.62 -18.16 -11.79
CA LYS A 141 -13.20 -16.79 -12.11
C LYS A 141 -12.38 -16.21 -10.96
N VAL A 142 -11.33 -15.48 -11.31
CA VAL A 142 -10.62 -14.61 -10.38
C VAL A 142 -11.27 -13.24 -10.46
N ILE A 143 -11.73 -12.74 -9.31
CA ILE A 143 -12.19 -11.37 -9.14
C ILE A 143 -11.03 -10.58 -8.55
N THR A 144 -10.73 -9.42 -9.13
CA THR A 144 -9.72 -8.49 -8.63
C THR A 144 -10.39 -7.16 -8.31
N GLU A 145 -10.03 -6.57 -7.19
CA GLU A 145 -10.55 -5.32 -6.66
C GLU A 145 -9.38 -4.37 -6.37
N TYR A 146 -9.59 -3.08 -6.59
CA TYR A 146 -8.57 -2.06 -6.39
C TYR A 146 -9.14 -0.90 -5.57
N GLY A 147 -8.33 -0.36 -4.67
CA GLY A 147 -8.57 0.92 -4.00
C GLY A 147 -7.32 1.79 -4.13
N VAL A 148 -7.48 2.99 -4.67
CA VAL A 148 -6.37 3.91 -4.97
C VAL A 148 -6.59 5.22 -4.25
N TYR A 149 -5.58 5.67 -3.52
CA TYR A 149 -5.60 6.88 -2.73
C TYR A 149 -4.38 7.73 -3.04
N TYR A 150 -4.61 9.01 -3.24
CA TYR A 150 -3.56 10.02 -3.33
C TYR A 150 -3.47 10.73 -1.99
N LEU A 151 -2.29 10.72 -1.39
CA LEU A 151 -2.00 11.37 -0.11
C LEU A 151 -1.06 12.52 -0.38
N ALA A 152 -1.35 13.67 0.23
CA ALA A 152 -0.46 14.82 0.21
C ALA A 152 -0.53 15.53 1.57
N SER A 153 0.61 16.00 2.07
CA SER A 153 0.61 16.94 3.18
C SER A 153 0.07 18.29 2.70
N LYS A 154 -0.69 18.98 3.55
CA LYS A 154 -1.04 20.38 3.31
C LYS A 154 0.17 21.21 3.75
N HIS A 155 0.84 21.85 2.80
CA HIS A 155 1.70 23.00 3.08
C HIS A 155 0.85 24.21 3.50
#